data_AF-A0A151RKW0-F1
#
_entry.id   AF-A0A151RKW0-F1
#
_cell.length_a   1.000
_cell.length_b   1.000
_cell.length_c   1.000
_cell.angle_alpha   90.00
_cell.angle_beta   90.00
_cell.angle_gamma   90.00
#
_symmetry.space_group_name_H-M   'P 1'
#
loop_
_entity.id
_entity.type
_entity.pdbx_description
1 polymer ?
#
loop_
_entity_poly.entity_id
_entity_poly.type
_entity_poly.pdbx_seq_one_letter_code
_entity_poly.pdbx_strand_id
1 'polypeptide(L)'
;MLNGVPPGLGVEAQSALTAPVTKEEVRRAVMSMKSYKAPGPDGFQPFFFKQYWPIVGDELWRTVKDAFRFGFSEVSLLETQMVLIPKVDHPVSLKDFRPISLCNVAWKVISKVLVARLRPFLQDVIGPFQGSFIPGRGTRDHSIIAQEAFHFVRKEGSGVGSLALKIDLEKAYDRVRWDFLESTLA
;
A
#
# COMPACT_ATOMS: atom_id res chain seq x y z
N MET A 1 -17.35 12.52 -13.41
CA MET A 1 -17.54 12.75 -11.96
C MET A 1 -18.46 13.94 -11.82
N LEU A 2 -19.75 13.71 -11.53
CA LEU A 2 -20.76 14.75 -11.35
C LEU A 2 -21.53 14.37 -10.09
N ASN A 3 -21.80 15.35 -9.22
CA ASN A 3 -22.37 15.28 -7.87
C ASN A 3 -21.28 15.22 -6.79
N GLY A 4 -20.90 16.38 -6.25
CA GLY A 4 -19.86 16.60 -5.25
C GLY A 4 -20.10 15.98 -3.87
N VAL A 5 -20.55 14.73 -3.81
CA VAL A 5 -20.44 13.87 -2.64
C VAL A 5 -19.07 13.18 -2.73
N PRO A 6 -18.17 13.36 -1.75
CA PRO A 6 -16.92 12.61 -1.72
C PRO A 6 -17.21 11.11 -1.72
N PRO A 7 -16.48 10.30 -2.49
CA PRO A 7 -16.71 8.86 -2.54
C PRO A 7 -16.52 8.26 -1.13
N GLY A 8 -17.56 7.59 -0.64
CA GLY A 8 -17.58 6.98 0.68
C GLY A 8 -17.77 5.46 0.59
N LEU A 9 -17.36 4.75 1.65
CA LEU A 9 -17.57 3.32 1.76
C LEU A 9 -19.04 3.01 2.05
N GLY A 10 -19.62 2.07 1.31
CA GLY A 10 -20.96 1.55 1.60
C GLY A 10 -21.03 0.80 2.93
N VAL A 11 -22.25 0.57 3.44
CA VAL A 11 -22.49 -0.09 4.73
C VAL A 11 -21.85 -1.49 4.81
N GLU A 12 -21.91 -2.25 3.71
CA GLU A 12 -21.27 -3.56 3.62
C GLU A 12 -19.76 -3.47 3.82
N ALA A 13 -19.12 -2.50 3.15
CA ALA A 13 -17.68 -2.28 3.27
C ALA A 13 -17.30 -1.86 4.69
N GLN A 14 -18.06 -0.95 5.31
CA GLN A 14 -17.83 -0.55 6.70
C GLN A 14 -17.93 -1.74 7.66
N SER A 15 -18.97 -2.56 7.54
CA SER A 15 -19.16 -3.77 8.35
C SER A 15 -18.02 -4.77 8.15
N ALA A 16 -17.63 -5.05 6.90
CA ALA A 16 -16.57 -5.99 6.58
C ALA A 16 -15.18 -5.54 7.08
N LEU A 17 -14.87 -4.23 6.97
CA LEU A 17 -13.58 -3.69 7.39
C LEU A 17 -13.42 -3.69 8.91
N THR A 18 -14.51 -3.44 9.65
CA THR A 18 -14.55 -3.38 11.12
C THR A 18 -14.76 -4.74 11.80
N ALA A 19 -15.08 -5.79 11.04
CA ALA A 19 -15.29 -7.13 11.59
C ALA A 19 -14.04 -7.66 12.33
N PRO A 20 -14.18 -8.52 13.37
CA PRO A 20 -13.03 -9.11 14.04
C PRO A 20 -12.10 -9.87 13.08
N VAL A 21 -10.77 -9.76 13.29
CA VAL A 21 -9.79 -10.48 12.45
C VAL A 21 -9.78 -11.97 12.76
N THR A 22 -9.93 -12.77 11.72
CA THR A 22 -9.93 -14.23 11.80
C THR A 22 -8.52 -14.81 11.67
N LYS A 23 -8.27 -15.96 12.31
CA LYS A 23 -6.99 -16.69 12.18
C LYS A 23 -6.69 -17.07 10.73
N GLU A 24 -7.72 -17.33 9.93
CA GLU A 24 -7.58 -17.70 8.52
C GLU A 24 -7.14 -16.52 7.63
N GLU A 25 -7.58 -15.29 7.91
CA GLU A 25 -7.05 -14.10 7.24
C GLU A 25 -5.55 -13.93 7.50
N VAL A 26 -5.12 -14.09 8.75
CA VAL A 26 -3.71 -14.02 9.15
C VAL A 26 -2.91 -15.14 8.47
N ARG A 27 -3.43 -16.37 8.47
CA ARG A 27 -2.78 -17.50 7.79
C ARG A 27 -2.59 -17.23 6.31
N ARG A 28 -3.63 -16.77 5.61
CA ARG A 28 -3.55 -16.43 4.18
C ARG A 28 -2.53 -15.31 3.92
N ALA A 29 -2.48 -14.31 4.80
CA ALA A 29 -1.50 -13.23 4.70
C ALA A 29 -0.06 -13.78 4.79
N VAL A 30 0.24 -14.63 5.78
CA VAL A 30 1.54 -15.29 5.95
C VAL A 30 1.88 -16.17 4.75
N MET A 31 0.98 -17.07 4.36
CA MET A 31 1.22 -18.05 3.28
C MET A 31 1.48 -17.39 1.92
N SER A 32 0.88 -16.23 1.67
CA SER A 32 1.09 -15.45 0.44
C SER A 32 2.36 -14.60 0.43
N MET A 33 3.15 -14.55 1.51
CA MET A 33 4.45 -13.85 1.51
C MET A 33 5.52 -14.67 0.79
N LYS A 34 6.53 -14.02 0.20
CA LYS A 34 7.72 -14.74 -0.33
C LYS A 34 8.58 -15.18 0.85
N SER A 35 8.94 -16.46 0.92
CA SER A 35 9.52 -17.09 2.12
C SER A 35 10.87 -16.49 2.53
N TYR A 36 11.77 -16.25 1.58
CA TYR A 36 13.15 -15.81 1.82
C TYR A 36 13.34 -14.30 1.56
N LYS A 37 12.48 -13.48 2.16
CA LYS A 37 12.66 -12.02 2.15
C LYS A 37 13.48 -11.59 3.36
N ALA A 38 14.24 -10.50 3.19
CA ALA A 38 15.03 -9.92 4.27
C ALA A 38 14.15 -9.67 5.51
N PRO A 39 14.61 -10.09 6.70
CA PRO A 39 13.89 -9.91 7.96
C PRO A 39 13.92 -8.44 8.40
N GLY A 40 13.15 -8.13 9.43
CA GLY A 40 13.32 -6.88 10.18
C GLY A 40 14.39 -7.01 11.25
N PRO A 41 14.46 -6.04 12.19
CA PRO A 41 15.35 -6.09 13.36
C PRO A 41 15.26 -7.39 14.17
N ASP A 42 14.09 -8.04 14.21
CA ASP A 42 13.87 -9.30 14.94
C ASP A 42 14.54 -10.54 14.32
N GLY A 43 15.08 -10.42 13.11
CA GLY A 43 15.74 -11.50 12.39
C GLY A 43 14.80 -12.58 11.81
N PHE A 44 13.50 -12.51 12.03
CA PHE A 44 12.57 -13.54 11.57
C PHE A 44 12.14 -13.32 10.12
N GLN A 45 12.32 -14.35 9.30
CA GLN A 45 11.86 -14.36 7.90
C GLN A 45 10.43 -14.90 7.78
N PRO A 46 9.70 -14.59 6.69
CA PRO A 46 8.38 -15.17 6.46
C PRO A 46 8.36 -16.71 6.44
N PHE A 47 9.47 -17.35 6.03
CA PHE A 47 9.62 -18.81 6.09
C PHE A 47 9.36 -19.38 7.50
N PHE A 48 9.89 -18.73 8.54
CA PHE A 48 9.72 -19.17 9.93
C PHE A 48 8.23 -19.31 10.29
N PHE A 49 7.45 -18.26 10.04
CA PHE A 49 6.01 -18.26 10.34
C PHE A 49 5.20 -19.25 9.51
N LYS A 50 5.65 -19.55 8.28
CA LYS A 50 5.01 -20.59 7.45
C LYS A 50 5.30 -21.98 7.98
N GLN A 51 6.57 -22.28 8.24
CA GLN A 51 7.03 -23.59 8.68
C GLN A 51 6.48 -23.94 10.06
N TYR A 52 6.54 -22.99 10.99
CA TYR A 52 6.14 -23.17 12.38
C TYR A 52 4.74 -22.65 12.68
N TRP A 53 3.89 -22.47 11.67
CA TRP A 53 2.50 -22.02 11.84
C TRP A 53 1.72 -22.81 12.91
N PRO A 54 1.84 -24.15 13.03
CA PRO A 54 1.17 -24.89 14.11
C PRO A 54 1.60 -24.48 15.52
N ILE A 55 2.76 -23.86 15.67
CA ILE A 55 3.34 -23.43 16.95
C ILE A 55 3.07 -21.94 17.18
N VAL A 56 3.46 -21.08 16.24
CA VAL A 56 3.44 -19.61 16.42
C VAL A 56 2.17 -18.94 15.87
N GLY A 57 1.34 -19.68 15.14
CA GLY A 57 0.20 -19.10 14.41
C GLY A 57 -0.90 -18.54 15.32
N ASP A 58 -1.12 -19.13 16.50
CA ASP A 58 -2.07 -18.61 17.47
C ASP A 58 -1.61 -17.31 18.11
N GLU A 59 -0.33 -17.23 18.46
CA GLU A 59 0.27 -16.02 19.03
C GLU A 59 0.25 -14.88 18.00
N LEU A 60 0.73 -15.14 16.77
CA LEU A 60 0.69 -14.15 15.70
C LEU A 60 -0.73 -13.67 15.40
N TRP A 61 -1.72 -14.58 15.40
CA TRP A 61 -3.12 -14.17 15.23
C TRP A 61 -3.60 -13.27 16.37
N ARG A 62 -3.27 -13.57 17.63
CA ARG A 62 -3.61 -12.70 18.76
C ARG A 62 -2.99 -11.32 18.61
N THR A 63 -1.70 -11.23 18.26
CA THR A 63 -1.02 -9.95 18.00
C THR A 63 -1.73 -9.14 16.92
N VAL A 64 -2.10 -9.77 15.80
CA VAL A 64 -2.80 -9.06 14.71
C VAL A 64 -4.21 -8.64 15.14
N LYS A 65 -4.95 -9.53 15.79
CA LYS A 65 -6.31 -9.27 16.27
C LYS A 65 -6.33 -8.10 17.26
N ASP A 66 -5.38 -8.07 18.19
CA ASP A 66 -5.28 -7.02 19.20
C ASP A 66 -4.86 -5.69 18.56
N ALA A 67 -3.96 -5.70 17.56
CA ALA A 67 -3.62 -4.51 16.80
C ALA A 67 -4.83 -3.88 16.09
N PHE A 68 -5.71 -4.70 15.50
CA PHE A 68 -6.95 -4.23 14.89
C PHE A 68 -7.99 -3.75 15.91
N ARG A 69 -8.02 -4.38 17.10
CA ARG A 69 -8.98 -4.02 18.16
C ARG A 69 -8.61 -2.71 18.86
N PHE A 70 -7.33 -2.51 19.14
CA PHE A 70 -6.86 -1.39 19.95
C PHE A 70 -6.28 -0.24 19.12
N GLY A 71 -5.97 -0.47 17.84
CA GLY A 71 -5.38 0.54 16.96
C GLY A 71 -3.88 0.75 17.15
N PHE A 72 -3.24 -0.01 18.04
CA PHE A 72 -1.79 0.03 18.26
C PHE A 72 -1.24 -1.39 18.51
N SER A 73 0.08 -1.53 18.40
CA SER A 73 0.79 -2.78 18.69
C SER A 73 2.01 -2.49 19.56
N GLU A 74 2.71 -3.53 19.99
CA GLU A 74 3.96 -3.38 20.75
C GLU A 74 5.00 -2.59 19.96
N VAL A 75 5.68 -1.66 20.62
CA VAL A 75 6.63 -0.73 19.95
C VAL A 75 7.78 -1.50 19.29
N SER A 76 8.25 -2.57 19.92
CA SER A 76 9.28 -3.48 19.38
C SER A 76 8.87 -4.05 18.02
N LEU A 77 7.58 -4.29 17.79
CA LEU A 77 7.08 -4.82 16.52
C LEU A 77 7.21 -3.80 15.38
N LEU A 78 7.10 -2.52 15.71
CA LEU A 78 7.16 -1.40 14.77
C LEU A 78 8.60 -0.98 14.44
N GLU A 79 9.60 -1.54 15.13
CA GLU A 79 11.00 -1.32 14.83
C GLU A 79 11.32 -1.68 13.38
N THR A 80 12.09 -0.80 12.75
CA THR A 80 12.40 -0.87 11.32
C THR A 80 13.87 -0.59 11.13
N GLN A 81 14.56 -1.46 10.40
CA GLN A 81 15.93 -1.23 10.00
C GLN A 81 15.98 -0.55 8.64
N MET A 82 16.58 0.64 8.56
CA MET A 82 16.78 1.33 7.29
C MET A 82 18.07 0.83 6.62
N VAL A 83 17.95 0.35 5.39
CA VAL A 83 19.08 -0.08 4.55
C VAL A 83 19.14 0.81 3.31
N LEU A 84 20.34 1.23 2.94
CA LEU A 84 20.57 2.05 1.74
C LEU A 84 20.96 1.17 0.56
N ILE A 85 20.15 1.15 -0.49
CA ILE A 85 20.47 0.44 -1.74
C ILE A 85 20.97 1.45 -2.78
N PRO A 86 22.19 1.29 -3.34
CA PRO A 86 22.69 2.14 -4.41
C PRO A 86 21.76 2.13 -5.64
N LYS A 87 21.53 3.30 -6.25
CA LYS A 87 20.84 3.45 -7.54
C LYS A 87 21.81 3.43 -8.73
N VAL A 88 23.09 3.69 -8.46
CA VAL A 88 24.18 3.81 -9.44
C VAL A 88 25.41 3.08 -8.89
N ASP A 89 26.36 2.72 -9.76
CA ASP A 89 27.52 1.89 -9.41
C ASP A 89 28.49 2.58 -8.42
N HIS A 90 28.66 3.90 -8.54
CA HIS A 90 29.57 4.69 -7.71
C HIS A 90 28.82 5.85 -7.04
N PRO A 91 28.04 5.57 -5.98
CA PRO A 91 27.26 6.60 -5.31
C PRO A 91 28.20 7.55 -4.54
N VAL A 92 28.05 8.85 -4.78
CA VAL A 92 28.87 9.90 -4.13
C VAL A 92 28.03 10.78 -3.21
N SER A 93 26.71 10.65 -3.26
CA SER A 93 25.76 11.41 -2.43
C SER A 93 24.64 10.53 -1.88
N LEU A 94 23.98 10.96 -0.81
CA LEU A 94 22.82 10.26 -0.24
C LEU A 94 21.63 10.16 -1.22
N LYS A 95 21.53 11.06 -2.20
CA LYS A 95 20.48 11.03 -3.23
C LYS A 95 20.64 9.84 -4.17
N ASP A 96 21.86 9.32 -4.28
CA ASP A 96 22.21 8.15 -5.10
C ASP A 96 21.77 6.83 -4.45
N PHE A 97 21.27 6.87 -3.21
CA PHE A 97 20.72 5.72 -2.53
C PHE A 97 19.19 5.75 -2.51
N ARG A 98 18.60 4.55 -2.50
CA ARG A 98 17.21 4.32 -2.16
C ARG A 98 17.16 3.77 -0.74
N PRO A 99 16.58 4.51 0.24
CA PRO A 99 16.34 3.93 1.55
C PRO A 99 15.25 2.86 1.44
N ILE A 100 15.48 1.72 2.08
CA ILE A 100 14.53 0.63 2.20
C ILE A 100 14.34 0.34 3.69
N SER A 101 13.09 0.43 4.12
CA SER A 101 12.66 0.09 5.47
C SER A 101 12.39 -1.41 5.59
N LEU A 102 13.23 -2.12 6.33
CA LEU A 102 13.03 -3.52 6.68
C LEU A 102 12.26 -3.61 8.00
N CYS A 103 10.95 -3.87 7.90
CA CYS A 103 10.10 -4.06 9.07
C CYS A 103 10.01 -5.53 9.49
N ASN A 104 9.69 -5.77 10.76
CA ASN A 104 9.39 -7.09 11.29
C ASN A 104 8.24 -7.77 10.53
N VAL A 105 8.29 -9.10 10.42
CA VAL A 105 7.30 -9.85 9.61
C VAL A 105 5.90 -9.76 10.20
N ALA A 106 5.77 -9.79 11.52
CA ALA A 106 4.48 -9.67 12.17
C ALA A 106 3.82 -8.30 11.90
N TRP A 107 4.59 -7.20 11.81
CA TRP A 107 4.07 -5.90 11.34
C TRP A 107 3.60 -5.96 9.89
N LYS A 108 4.40 -6.58 9.01
CA LYS A 108 4.02 -6.78 7.61
C LYS A 108 2.74 -7.61 7.48
N VAL A 109 2.47 -8.55 8.37
CA VAL A 109 1.23 -9.33 8.40
C VAL A 109 0.03 -8.46 8.77
N ILE A 110 0.14 -7.58 9.77
CA ILE A 110 -0.91 -6.61 10.13
C ILE A 110 -1.27 -5.75 8.91
N SER A 111 -0.27 -5.11 8.30
CA SER A 111 -0.46 -4.28 7.11
C SER A 111 -1.07 -5.07 5.94
N LYS A 112 -0.67 -6.33 5.75
CA LYS A 112 -1.18 -7.17 4.66
C LYS A 112 -2.63 -7.60 4.88
N VAL A 113 -3.05 -7.87 6.11
CA VAL A 113 -4.47 -8.13 6.44
C VAL A 113 -5.29 -6.87 6.18
N LEU A 114 -4.79 -5.69 6.57
CA LEU A 114 -5.47 -4.41 6.30
C LEU A 114 -5.69 -4.19 4.80
N VAL A 115 -4.64 -4.34 4.00
CA VAL A 115 -4.72 -4.23 2.54
C VAL A 115 -5.67 -5.26 1.95
N ALA A 116 -5.64 -6.51 2.42
CA ALA A 116 -6.52 -7.57 1.93
C ALA A 116 -8.00 -7.25 2.16
N ARG A 117 -8.32 -6.56 3.26
CA ARG A 117 -9.69 -6.12 3.59
C ARG A 117 -10.13 -4.89 2.80
N LEU A 118 -9.23 -3.93 2.58
CA LEU A 118 -9.53 -2.71 1.82
C LEU A 118 -9.69 -2.96 0.32
N ARG A 119 -8.86 -3.85 -0.23
CA ARG A 119 -8.69 -4.06 -1.67
C ARG A 119 -10.00 -4.31 -2.45
N PRO A 120 -10.98 -5.10 -1.95
CA PRO A 120 -12.25 -5.32 -2.65
C PRO A 120 -13.05 -4.04 -2.89
N PHE A 121 -12.92 -3.03 -2.02
CA PHE A 121 -13.74 -1.81 -2.05
C PHE A 121 -13.04 -0.63 -2.74
N LEU A 122 -11.75 -0.76 -3.08
CA LEU A 122 -10.99 0.35 -3.67
C LEU A 122 -11.51 0.78 -5.03
N GLN A 123 -12.11 -0.12 -5.81
CA GLN A 123 -12.62 0.23 -7.14
C GLN A 123 -13.82 1.17 -7.08
N ASP A 124 -14.61 1.11 -6.01
CA ASP A 124 -15.81 1.93 -5.82
C ASP A 124 -15.46 3.34 -5.31
N VAL A 125 -14.35 3.46 -4.57
CA VAL A 125 -13.90 4.72 -3.98
C VAL A 125 -12.92 5.46 -4.89
N ILE A 126 -12.10 4.74 -5.65
CA ILE A 126 -11.03 5.31 -6.47
C ILE A 126 -11.48 5.49 -7.92
N GLY A 127 -11.50 6.76 -8.36
CA GLY A 127 -11.91 7.15 -9.71
C GLY A 127 -11.15 6.43 -10.84
N PRO A 128 -11.74 6.36 -12.05
CA PRO A 128 -11.30 5.46 -13.12
C PRO A 128 -9.92 5.76 -13.70
N PHE A 129 -9.42 6.99 -13.52
CA PHE A 129 -8.14 7.45 -14.06
C PHE A 129 -6.94 7.15 -13.14
N GLN A 130 -7.16 6.59 -11.96
CA GLN A 130 -6.09 6.08 -11.10
C GLN A 130 -5.87 4.59 -11.37
N GLY A 131 -4.78 4.25 -12.02
CA GLY A 131 -4.52 2.89 -12.52
C GLY A 131 -3.29 2.19 -11.92
N SER A 132 -2.61 2.80 -10.94
CA SER A 132 -1.62 2.08 -10.13
C SER A 132 -2.25 1.63 -8.80
N PHE A 133 -1.78 0.50 -8.27
CA PHE A 133 -2.20 -0.06 -6.97
C PHE A 133 -3.67 -0.51 -6.84
N ILE A 134 -4.45 -0.44 -7.93
CA ILE A 134 -5.81 -0.96 -7.99
C ILE A 134 -5.81 -2.27 -8.78
N PRO A 135 -6.40 -3.36 -8.25
CA PRO A 135 -6.49 -4.62 -8.99
C PRO A 135 -7.22 -4.45 -10.31
N GLY A 136 -6.69 -5.05 -11.38
CA GLY A 136 -7.29 -4.95 -12.71
C GLY A 136 -6.99 -3.65 -13.45
N ARG A 137 -6.25 -2.70 -12.86
CA ARG A 137 -5.73 -1.51 -13.53
C ARG A 137 -4.21 -1.60 -13.62
N GLY A 138 -3.63 -1.25 -14.76
CA GLY A 138 -2.19 -1.40 -14.98
C GLY A 138 -1.56 -0.27 -15.78
N THR A 139 -0.23 -0.31 -15.87
CA THR A 139 0.58 0.68 -16.59
C THR A 139 0.22 0.76 -18.08
N ARG A 140 -0.25 -0.34 -18.67
CA ARG A 140 -0.67 -0.39 -20.08
C ARG A 140 -1.89 0.49 -20.32
N ASP A 141 -2.91 0.39 -19.47
CA ASP A 141 -4.14 1.19 -19.57
C ASP A 141 -3.82 2.69 -19.50
N HIS A 142 -2.94 3.08 -18.59
CA HIS A 142 -2.46 4.46 -18.49
C HIS A 142 -1.67 4.93 -19.71
N SER A 143 -0.87 4.05 -20.31
CA SER A 143 -0.10 4.41 -21.51
C SER A 143 -1.04 4.75 -22.68
N ILE A 144 -2.15 4.01 -22.80
CA ILE A 144 -3.20 4.26 -23.80
C ILE A 144 -3.89 5.60 -23.51
N ILE A 145 -4.31 5.84 -22.27
CA ILE A 145 -4.96 7.11 -21.87
C ILE A 145 -4.05 8.31 -22.16
N ALA A 146 -2.75 8.20 -21.82
CA ALA A 146 -1.78 9.25 -22.10
C ALA A 146 -1.61 9.48 -23.60
N GLN A 147 -1.53 8.41 -24.39
CA GLN A 147 -1.43 8.51 -25.85
C GLN A 147 -2.65 9.20 -26.47
N GLU A 148 -3.85 8.86 -26.01
CA GLU A 148 -5.09 9.50 -26.48
C GLU A 148 -5.14 10.99 -26.10
N ALA A 149 -4.72 11.33 -24.87
CA ALA A 149 -4.63 12.72 -24.44
C ALA A 149 -3.65 13.53 -25.32
N PHE A 150 -2.47 12.99 -25.64
CA PHE A 150 -1.52 13.65 -26.54
C PHE A 150 -2.03 13.75 -27.97
N HIS A 151 -2.74 12.73 -28.45
CA HIS A 151 -3.35 12.74 -29.77
C HIS A 151 -4.43 13.81 -29.90
N PHE A 152 -5.28 13.94 -28.87
CA PHE A 152 -6.29 14.99 -28.78
C PHE A 152 -5.65 16.38 -28.86
N VAL A 153 -4.66 16.65 -28.00
CA VAL A 153 -3.90 17.92 -27.99
C VAL A 153 -3.28 18.22 -29.37
N ARG A 154 -2.79 17.20 -30.09
CA ARG A 154 -2.17 17.37 -31.41
C ARG A 154 -3.19 17.65 -32.52
N LYS A 155 -4.42 17.14 -32.40
CA LYS A 155 -5.49 17.31 -33.40
C LYS A 155 -6.30 18.58 -33.22
N GLU A 156 -6.32 19.17 -32.03
CA GLU A 156 -7.11 20.36 -31.71
C GLU A 156 -6.47 21.61 -32.36
N GLY A 157 -6.83 21.86 -33.63
CA GLY A 157 -6.38 23.00 -34.44
C GLY A 157 -7.23 24.28 -34.27
N SER A 158 -8.02 24.40 -33.21
CA SER A 158 -9.02 25.46 -33.05
C SER A 158 -8.66 26.44 -31.93
N GLY A 159 -8.07 27.59 -32.26
CA GLY A 159 -8.12 28.92 -31.59
C GLY A 159 -7.75 29.07 -30.10
N VAL A 160 -8.12 28.13 -29.25
CA VAL A 160 -7.83 28.02 -27.82
C VAL A 160 -6.87 26.84 -27.66
N GLY A 161 -5.60 27.10 -27.34
CA GLY A 161 -4.57 26.07 -27.27
C GLY A 161 -4.82 25.05 -26.16
N SER A 162 -4.52 23.78 -26.46
CA SER A 162 -4.59 22.66 -25.50
C SER A 162 -3.22 22.44 -24.81
N LEU A 163 -3.21 22.13 -23.51
CA LEU A 163 -1.99 21.93 -22.71
C LEU A 163 -2.00 20.60 -21.97
N ALA A 164 -0.92 19.82 -22.09
CA ALA A 164 -0.67 18.64 -21.26
C ALA A 164 0.28 18.99 -20.11
N LEU A 165 -0.13 18.71 -18.87
CA LEU A 165 0.68 18.96 -17.67
C LEU A 165 1.14 17.64 -17.06
N LYS A 166 2.46 17.50 -16.88
CA LYS A 166 3.05 16.37 -16.13
C LYS A 166 3.50 16.86 -14.76
N ILE A 167 2.85 16.36 -13.72
CA ILE A 167 3.20 16.63 -12.32
C ILE A 167 3.86 15.37 -11.74
N ASP A 168 4.98 15.55 -11.04
CA ASP A 168 5.65 14.49 -10.29
C ASP A 168 5.85 14.95 -8.83
N LEU A 169 5.62 14.04 -7.89
CA LEU A 169 5.71 14.34 -6.46
C LEU A 169 7.03 13.82 -5.90
N GLU A 170 7.89 14.74 -5.47
CA GLU A 170 9.15 14.38 -4.82
C GLU A 170 8.87 13.73 -3.46
N LYS A 171 9.41 12.51 -3.23
CA LYS A 171 9.32 11.78 -1.96
C LYS A 171 7.89 11.62 -1.44
N ALA A 172 6.99 11.17 -2.32
CA ALA A 172 5.55 11.07 -2.03
C ALA A 172 5.20 10.37 -0.71
N TYR A 173 5.93 9.34 -0.29
CA TYR A 173 5.69 8.65 0.98
C TYR A 173 6.29 9.36 2.20
N ASP A 174 7.39 10.10 2.04
CA ASP A 174 8.05 10.79 3.15
C ASP A 174 7.41 12.15 3.46
N ARG A 175 6.63 12.70 2.51
CA ARG A 175 6.03 14.04 2.59
C ARG A 175 4.51 14.03 2.76
N VAL A 176 3.89 12.88 3.04
CA VAL A 176 2.45 12.82 3.36
C VAL A 176 2.20 13.54 4.68
N ARG A 177 1.23 14.45 4.68
CA ARG A 177 0.72 15.11 5.87
C ARG A 177 -0.26 14.18 6.60
N TRP A 178 0.05 13.83 7.85
CA TRP A 178 -0.75 12.90 8.65
C TRP A 178 -2.17 13.40 8.92
N ASP A 179 -2.32 14.69 9.22
CA ASP A 179 -3.62 15.34 9.43
C ASP A 179 -4.50 15.30 8.18
N PHE A 180 -3.90 15.45 7.00
CA PHE A 180 -4.61 15.30 5.73
C PHE A 180 -5.05 13.85 5.51
N LEU A 181 -4.18 12.88 5.80
CA LEU A 181 -4.51 11.46 5.67
C LEU A 181 -5.65 11.06 6.61
N GLU A 182 -5.60 11.48 7.88
CA GLU A 182 -6.66 11.25 8.86
C GLU A 182 -7.98 11.87 8.41
N SER A 183 -7.97 13.12 7.95
CA SER A 183 -9.17 13.81 7.45
C SER A 183 -9.77 13.14 6.21
N THR A 184 -8.94 12.50 5.39
CA THR A 184 -9.39 11.79 4.18
C THR A 184 -9.98 10.40 4.49
N LEU A 185 -9.54 9.78 5.60
CA LEU A 185 -9.96 8.44 6.01
C LEU A 185 -11.06 8.43 7.07
N ALA A 186 -11.42 9.60 7.63
CA ALA A 186 -12.51 9.79 8.59
C ALA A 186 -13.89 9.63 7.93
#